data_AF-A0A1R3JW25-F1
#
_entry.id   AF-A0A1R3JW25-F1
#
_cell.length_a   1.000
_cell.length_b   1.000
_cell.length_c   1.000
_cell.angle_alpha   90.00
_cell.angle_beta   90.00
_cell.angle_gamma   90.00
#
_symmetry.space_group_name_H-M   'P 1'
#
loop_
_entity.id
_entity.type
_entity.pdbx_description
1 polymer ?
#
loop_
_entity_poly.entity_id
_entity_poly.type
_entity_poly.pdbx_seq_one_letter_code
_entity_poly.pdbx_strand_id
1 'polypeptide(L)' 'METTPPLFDPNVNQRDTRVLTAHARAANEGIISKHFGNKIIDELFDRFHKKAEENSSLLNNPSYLSNQLFLVLIRK' A
#
# COMPACT_ATOMS: atom_id res chain seq x y z
N MET A 1 15.06 -32.76 12.13
CA MET A 1 13.84 -31.95 11.90
C MET A 1 14.32 -30.52 11.78
N GLU A 2 14.49 -30.02 10.55
CA GLU A 2 14.81 -28.61 10.34
C GLU A 2 13.53 -27.80 10.49
N THR A 3 13.50 -26.90 11.45
CA THR A 3 12.39 -25.96 11.62
C THR A 3 12.58 -24.83 10.62
N THR A 4 11.72 -24.77 9.61
CA THR A 4 11.59 -23.63 8.70
C THR A 4 11.49 -22.35 9.54
N PRO A 5 12.28 -21.31 9.26
CA PRO A 5 12.16 -20.05 10.00
C PRO A 5 10.73 -19.50 9.88
N PRO A 6 10.21 -18.85 10.94
CA PRO A 6 8.86 -18.31 10.92
C PRO A 6 8.69 -17.35 9.74
N LEU A 7 7.62 -17.54 8.97
CA LEU A 7 7.22 -16.70 7.83
C LEU A 7 6.98 -15.23 8.22
N PHE A 8 6.92 -14.93 9.51
CA PHE A 8 6.59 -13.61 10.03
C PHE A 8 7.69 -13.15 10.98
N ASP A 9 8.65 -12.40 10.43
CA ASP A 9 9.59 -11.61 11.22
C ASP A 9 8.92 -10.27 11.57
N PRO A 10 8.63 -10.00 12.86
CA PRO A 10 8.03 -8.73 13.27
C PRO A 10 8.93 -7.51 13.00
N ASN A 11 10.23 -7.69 12.72
CA ASN A 11 11.15 -6.62 12.32
C ASN A 11 11.18 -6.35 10.80
N VAL A 12 10.42 -7.07 9.98
CA VAL A 12 10.28 -6.84 8.51
C VAL A 12 9.12 -5.89 8.16
N ASN A 13 8.49 -5.24 9.15
CA ASN A 13 7.27 -4.44 8.94
C ASN A 13 7.47 -2.98 8.54
N GLN A 14 8.68 -2.54 8.17
CA GLN A 14 8.84 -1.23 7.56
C GLN A 14 8.28 -1.28 6.13
N ARG A 15 7.05 -0.78 5.96
CA ARG A 15 6.46 -0.61 4.63
C ARG A 15 7.30 0.38 3.87
N ASP A 16 7.90 -0.08 2.78
CA ASP A 16 8.57 0.81 1.83
C ASP A 16 7.52 1.78 1.24
N THR A 17 7.68 3.07 1.55
CA THR A 17 6.78 4.14 1.12
C THR A 17 6.76 4.30 -0.40
N ARG A 18 7.83 3.89 -1.10
CA ARG A 18 7.88 3.83 -2.57
C ARG A 18 6.99 2.73 -3.10
N VAL A 19 7.06 1.53 -2.51
CA VAL A 19 6.19 0.41 -2.89
C VAL A 19 4.73 0.76 -2.65
N LEU A 20 4.42 1.38 -1.49
CA LEU A 20 3.08 1.87 -1.18
C LEU A 20 2.60 2.91 -2.19
N THR A 21 3.46 3.84 -2.59
CA THR A 21 3.15 4.86 -3.61
C THR A 21 2.89 4.24 -4.98
N ALA A 22 3.75 3.33 -5.42
CA ALA A 22 3.59 2.64 -6.70
C ALA A 22 2.28 1.83 -6.73
N HIS A 23 1.95 1.14 -5.63
CA HIS A 23 0.69 0.40 -5.50
C HIS A 23 -0.52 1.33 -5.58
N ALA A 24 -0.50 2.44 -4.83
CA ALA A 24 -1.56 3.44 -4.86
C ALA A 24 -1.73 4.06 -6.26
N ARG A 25 -0.62 4.31 -6.97
CA ARG A 25 -0.62 4.81 -8.35
C ARG A 25 -1.25 3.82 -9.32
N ALA A 26 -0.80 2.58 -9.30
CA ALA A 26 -1.35 1.52 -10.16
C ALA A 26 -2.87 1.34 -9.97
N ALA A 27 -3.36 1.46 -8.73
CA ALA A 27 -4.78 1.32 -8.41
C ALA A 27 -5.64 2.53 -8.84
N ASN A 28 -5.11 3.75 -8.74
CA ASN A 28 -5.93 4.96 -8.81
C ASN A 28 -5.62 5.91 -9.98
N GLU A 29 -4.48 5.79 -10.66
CA GLU A 29 -4.09 6.73 -11.73
C GLU A 29 -5.17 6.86 -12.81
N GLY A 30 -5.77 5.75 -13.24
CA GLY A 30 -6.78 5.76 -14.29
C GLY A 30 -8.02 6.61 -13.94
N ILE A 31 -8.50 6.57 -12.70
CA ILE A 31 -9.66 7.36 -12.28
C ILE A 31 -9.30 8.82 -12.01
N ILE A 32 -8.13 9.08 -11.42
CA ILE A 32 -7.64 10.43 -11.13
C ILE A 32 -7.34 11.18 -12.42
N SER A 33 -6.64 10.56 -13.36
CA SER A 33 -6.30 11.14 -14.66
C SER A 33 -7.53 11.44 -15.51
N LYS A 34 -8.55 10.58 -15.46
CA LYS A 34 -9.82 10.83 -16.15
C LYS A 34 -10.55 12.08 -15.63
N HIS A 35 -10.43 12.39 -14.33
CA HIS A 35 -11.14 13.51 -13.73
C HIS A 35 -10.34 14.82 -13.74
N PHE A 36 -9.05 14.76 -13.45
CA PHE A 36 -8.19 15.93 -13.29
C PHE A 36 -7.20 16.15 -14.44
N GLY A 37 -7.12 15.21 -15.38
CA GLY A 37 -6.17 15.21 -16.49
C GLY A 37 -4.81 14.62 -16.13
N ASN A 38 -4.00 14.34 -17.17
CA ASN A 38 -2.71 13.67 -17.02
C ASN A 38 -1.60 14.59 -16.47
N LYS A 39 -1.72 15.91 -16.65
CA LYS A 39 -0.64 16.86 -16.36
C LYS A 39 -0.23 16.89 -14.88
N ILE A 40 -1.10 16.44 -13.98
CA ILE A 40 -0.86 16.49 -12.53
C ILE A 40 -0.34 15.18 -11.94
N ILE A 41 -0.36 14.09 -12.71
CA ILE A 41 -0.25 12.74 -12.14
C ILE A 41 1.13 12.50 -11.51
N ASP A 42 2.20 12.88 -12.19
CA ASP A 42 3.56 12.69 -11.69
C ASP A 42 3.80 13.50 -10.42
N GLU A 43 3.46 14.79 -10.44
CA GLU A 43 3.59 15.66 -9.27
C GLU A 43 2.71 15.18 -8.09
N LEU A 44 1.51 14.69 -8.37
CA LEU A 44 0.60 14.17 -7.36
C LEU A 44 1.23 12.98 -6.62
N PHE A 45 1.76 11.99 -7.34
CA PHE A 45 2.34 10.81 -6.73
C PHE A 45 3.71 11.09 -6.09
N ASP A 46 4.48 12.06 -6.59
CA ASP A 46 5.68 12.55 -5.91
C ASP A 46 5.36 13.20 -4.56
N ARG A 47 4.32 14.04 -4.51
CA ARG A 47 3.85 14.66 -3.27
C ARG A 47 3.28 13.60 -2.32
N PHE A 48 2.55 12.62 -2.85
CA PHE A 48 2.04 11.50 -2.06
C PHE A 48 3.18 10.68 -1.43
N HIS A 49 4.23 10.36 -2.19
CA HIS A 49 5.41 9.68 -1.68
C HIS A 49 6.05 10.44 -0.50
N LYS A 50 6.33 11.74 -0.69
CA LYS A 50 6.88 12.59 0.37
C LYS A 50 5.98 12.59 1.62
N LYS A 51 4.66 12.64 1.42
CA LYS A 51 3.71 12.59 2.53
C LYS A 51 3.70 11.23 3.22
N ALA A 52 3.88 10.14 2.48
CA ALA A 52 4.01 8.80 3.03
C ALA A 52 5.30 8.66 3.85
N GLU A 53 6.42 9.23 3.41
CA GLU A 53 7.68 9.26 4.18
C GLU A 53 7.53 10.02 5.51
N GLU A 54 6.94 11.22 5.48
CA GLU A 54 6.63 12.03 6.67
C GLU A 54 5.77 11.26 7.69
N ASN A 55 4.90 10.36 7.21
CA ASN A 55 3.94 9.61 8.02
C ASN A 55 4.30 8.12 8.12
N SER A 56 5.57 7.76 7.86
CA SER A 56 6.03 6.37 7.84
C SER A 56 5.77 5.64 9.16
N SER A 57 5.88 6.32 10.31
CA SER A 57 5.56 5.76 11.63
C SER A 57 4.09 5.34 11.76
N LEU A 58 3.16 6.12 11.20
CA LEU A 58 1.73 5.79 11.16
C LEU A 58 1.46 4.65 10.18
N LEU A 59 2.12 4.64 9.03
CA LEU A 59 1.96 3.59 8.02
C LEU A 59 2.51 2.23 8.47
N ASN A 60 3.56 2.23 9.30
CA ASN A 60 4.14 1.02 9.89
C ASN A 60 3.42 0.55 11.15
N ASN A 61 2.47 1.34 11.65
CA ASN A 61 1.72 0.96 12.83
C ASN A 61 0.76 -0.20 12.48
N PRO A 62 0.84 -1.34 13.20
CA PRO A 62 0.04 -2.53 12.91
C PRO A 62 -1.47 -2.29 13.03
N SER A 63 -1.91 -1.27 13.78
CA SER A 63 -3.31 -0.87 13.86
C SER A 63 -3.87 -0.29 12.56
N TYR A 64 -3.00 0.10 11.62
CA TYR A 64 -3.37 0.59 10.28
C TYR A 64 -3.05 -0.43 9.18
N LEU A 65 -3.14 -1.73 9.52
CA LEU A 65 -3.17 -2.78 8.51
C LEU A 65 -4.49 -2.70 7.73
N SER A 66 -4.40 -2.93 6.42
CA SER A 66 -5.59 -3.03 5.57
C SER A 66 -6.42 -4.23 5.97
N ASN A 67 -7.69 -4.02 6.31
CA ASN A 67 -8.62 -5.10 6.56
C ASN A 67 -8.99 -5.78 5.23
N GLN A 68 -8.61 -7.04 5.06
CA GLN A 68 -9.01 -7.84 3.90
C GLN A 68 -10.20 -8.73 4.29
N LEU A 69 -11.35 -8.49 3.65
CA LEU A 69 -12.51 -9.37 3.78
C LEU A 69 -12.39 -10.51 2.75
N PHE A 70 -12.44 -11.74 3.23
CA PHE A 70 -12.51 -12.93 2.38
C PHE A 70 -13.89 -13.58 2.52
N LEU A 71 -14.52 -13.91 1.39
CA LEU A 71 -15.84 -14.52 1.33
C LEU A 71 -15.76 -15.83 0.53
N VAL A 72 -16.23 -16.93 1.12
CA VAL A 72 -16.42 -18.20 0.43
C VAL A 72 -17.88 -18.35 0.09
N LEU A 73 -18.19 -18.39 -1.22
CA LEU A 73 -19.54 -18.54 -1.71
C LEU A 73 -19.75 -19.97 -2.21
N ILE A 74 -20.81 -20.63 -1.75
CA ILE A 74 -21.23 -21.95 -2.25
C ILE A 74 -22.45 -21.73 -3.13
N ARG A 75 -22.37 -22.22 -4.37
CA ARG A 75 -23.50 -22.23 -5.29
C ARG A 75 -24.57 -23.19 -4.73
N LYS A 76 -25.80 -22.70 -4.60
CA LYS A 76 -26.99 -23.54 -4.37
C LYS A 76 -27.40 -24.27 -5.65
#